data_AF-A0A524JM19-F1
#
_entry.id   AF-A0A524JM19-F1
#
_cell.length_a   1.000
_cell.length_b   1.000
_cell.length_c   1.000
_cell.angle_alpha   90.00
_cell.angle_beta   90.00
_cell.angle_gamma   90.00
#
_symmetry.space_group_name_H-M   'P 1'
#
loop_
_entity.id
_entity.type
_entity.pdbx_description
1 polymer ?
#
loop_
_entity_poly.entity_id
_entity_poly.type
_entity_poly.pdbx_seq_one_letter_code
_entity_poly.pdbx_strand_id
1 'polypeptide(L)'
;MSEQLIKYQPSSKILIITICSFTKEAGGITYYNKVDSIINELSHYTADRLIERRNTILEHLWNGDFDTQGQTVSSHKFNSELVKGPDFGVASSLALYLPAIERYNGRFYKALGNEGKKKLVKSRHHILIQTGLYGIVKPLESIQLYSVPIEHDSLVQKTWRKNDLITEIIMEYVKRNQIEIIFDFTSRKDYRDVIDWRKIAASTQAKVFHCFSTLAAGADSLSFFGDFLNRYMLEASEEDLQRLEPDTEFEGILFRKIPETLTTLPKEPTHHAINDLPIVEEWDWYIEYDANFFRDFHNLGGTTEKSKILKDIIEIQKHPDTQIGDIQKPYSANLKGKWRRRSLKSIRLVYSFDHESRRIFIHELTHK
;
A
#
# COMPACT_ATOMS: atom_id res chain seq x y z
N MET A 1 17.59 -23.10 -15.48
CA MET A 1 16.33 -23.75 -15.07
C MET A 1 15.20 -23.10 -15.85
N SER A 2 14.39 -23.88 -16.56
CA SER A 2 13.23 -23.37 -17.29
C SER A 2 12.20 -22.82 -16.30
N GLU A 3 12.07 -21.49 -16.21
CA GLU A 3 10.96 -20.86 -15.51
C GLU A 3 9.66 -21.27 -16.23
N GLN A 4 8.91 -22.19 -15.62
CA GLN A 4 7.50 -22.32 -15.97
C GLN A 4 6.88 -20.93 -15.81
N LEU A 5 6.33 -20.37 -16.90
CA LEU A 5 5.61 -19.10 -16.87
C LEU A 5 4.60 -19.17 -15.72
N ILE A 6 4.83 -18.39 -14.67
CA ILE A 6 3.91 -18.30 -13.55
C ILE A 6 2.62 -17.66 -14.10
N LYS A 7 1.52 -18.41 -14.05
CA LYS A 7 0.20 -17.92 -14.48
C LYS A 7 -0.62 -17.50 -13.27
N TYR A 8 -1.23 -16.32 -13.36
CA TYR A 8 -2.21 -15.85 -12.38
C TYR A 8 -3.60 -16.29 -12.81
N GLN A 9 -4.17 -17.25 -12.08
CA GLN A 9 -5.45 -17.89 -12.41
C GLN A 9 -6.31 -18.02 -11.14
N PRO A 10 -6.80 -16.89 -10.59
CA PRO A 10 -7.71 -16.94 -9.45
C PRO A 10 -9.02 -17.64 -9.84
N SER A 11 -9.63 -18.32 -8.89
CA SER A 11 -10.83 -19.14 -9.10
C SER A 11 -11.85 -19.08 -7.97
N SER A 12 -11.49 -18.46 -6.84
CA SER A 12 -12.37 -18.37 -5.67
C SER A 12 -13.35 -17.22 -5.77
N LYS A 13 -14.38 -17.22 -4.94
CA LYS A 13 -15.36 -16.12 -4.90
C LYS A 13 -14.93 -14.93 -4.03
N ILE A 14 -13.63 -14.79 -3.78
CA ILE A 14 -13.04 -13.76 -2.93
C ILE A 14 -12.24 -12.78 -3.79
N LEU A 15 -12.49 -11.49 -3.59
CA LEU A 15 -11.72 -10.40 -4.18
C LEU A 15 -11.02 -9.59 -3.08
N ILE A 16 -9.73 -9.35 -3.26
CA ILE A 16 -8.89 -8.50 -2.42
C ILE A 16 -8.51 -7.27 -3.24
N ILE A 17 -8.85 -6.08 -2.77
CA ILE A 17 -8.45 -4.83 -3.40
C ILE A 17 -7.37 -4.19 -2.54
N THR A 18 -6.20 -3.97 -3.14
CA THR A 18 -5.06 -3.27 -2.53
C THR A 18 -4.71 -2.02 -3.33
N ILE A 19 -3.65 -1.34 -2.91
CA ILE A 19 -3.18 -0.07 -3.45
C ILE A 19 -1.83 -0.24 -4.16
N CYS A 20 -1.56 0.62 -5.12
CA CYS A 20 -0.25 0.76 -5.74
C CYS A 20 0.82 1.23 -4.73
N SER A 21 2.04 1.45 -5.21
CA SER A 21 3.12 1.95 -4.38
C SER A 21 3.70 3.26 -4.88
N PHE A 22 4.17 4.11 -3.97
CA PHE A 22 5.04 5.23 -4.31
C PHE A 22 6.38 4.70 -4.84
N THR A 23 7.11 3.92 -4.04
CA THR A 23 8.38 3.29 -4.42
C THR A 23 8.16 2.17 -5.44
N LYS A 24 8.90 2.22 -6.54
CA LYS A 24 8.78 1.27 -7.65
C LYS A 24 10.15 0.83 -8.15
N GLU A 25 10.20 -0.40 -8.65
CA GLU A 25 11.37 -0.95 -9.34
C GLU A 25 11.49 -0.34 -10.74
N ALA A 26 12.71 0.05 -11.11
CA ALA A 26 13.01 0.56 -12.44
C ALA A 26 13.20 -0.58 -13.46
N GLY A 27 13.40 -0.22 -14.74
CA GLY A 27 13.65 -1.17 -15.82
C GLY A 27 12.38 -1.87 -16.31
N GLY A 28 12.56 -3.05 -16.92
CA GLY A 28 11.49 -3.82 -17.55
C GLY A 28 11.87 -4.30 -18.94
N ILE A 29 10.88 -4.84 -19.65
CA ILE A 29 11.01 -5.32 -21.03
C ILE A 29 10.09 -4.52 -21.97
N THR A 30 10.42 -4.47 -23.25
CA THR A 30 9.62 -3.73 -24.25
C THR A 30 8.34 -4.45 -24.66
N TYR A 31 8.17 -5.71 -24.25
CA TYR A 31 7.00 -6.51 -24.55
C TYR A 31 5.86 -6.19 -23.57
N TYR A 32 4.74 -5.71 -24.11
CA TYR A 32 3.49 -5.55 -23.36
C TYR A 32 2.67 -6.85 -23.38
N ASN A 33 2.52 -7.48 -22.22
CA ASN A 33 1.68 -8.66 -22.10
C ASN A 33 0.20 -8.27 -21.98
N LYS A 34 -0.49 -8.32 -23.13
CA LYS A 34 -1.92 -8.01 -23.19
C LYS A 34 -2.77 -9.01 -22.39
N VAL A 35 -2.39 -10.28 -22.31
CA VAL A 35 -3.21 -11.37 -21.74
C VAL A 35 -3.55 -11.08 -20.28
N ASP A 36 -2.58 -10.59 -19.53
CA ASP A 36 -2.71 -10.32 -18.10
C ASP A 36 -3.30 -8.94 -17.79
N SER A 37 -3.72 -8.15 -18.80
CA SER A 37 -4.41 -6.89 -18.55
C SER A 37 -5.83 -7.10 -18.04
N ILE A 38 -6.26 -6.25 -17.11
CA ILE A 38 -7.65 -6.17 -16.66
C ILE A 38 -8.62 -5.91 -17.82
N ILE A 39 -8.16 -5.28 -18.90
CA ILE A 39 -8.95 -4.94 -20.09
C ILE A 39 -9.63 -6.18 -20.69
N ASN A 40 -8.98 -7.35 -20.63
CA ASN A 40 -9.55 -8.61 -21.16
C ASN A 40 -10.67 -9.20 -20.29
N GLU A 41 -10.84 -8.70 -19.07
CA GLU A 41 -11.92 -9.11 -18.17
C GLU A 41 -13.13 -8.17 -18.25
N LEU A 42 -13.05 -7.16 -19.11
CA LEU A 42 -14.05 -6.13 -19.29
C LEU A 42 -14.72 -6.25 -20.66
N SER A 43 -15.95 -5.76 -20.75
CA SER A 43 -16.63 -5.51 -22.00
C SER A 43 -15.86 -4.47 -22.81
N HIS A 44 -15.99 -4.53 -24.14
CA HIS A 44 -15.34 -3.58 -25.04
C HIS A 44 -15.63 -2.13 -24.65
N TYR A 45 -16.87 -1.81 -24.28
CA TYR A 45 -17.26 -0.46 -23.86
C TYR A 45 -16.51 0.01 -22.59
N THR A 46 -16.46 -0.82 -21.54
CA THR A 46 -15.76 -0.46 -20.30
C THR A 46 -14.24 -0.41 -20.50
N ALA A 47 -13.70 -1.34 -21.30
CA ALA A 47 -12.30 -1.38 -21.70
C ALA A 47 -11.86 -0.09 -22.42
N ASP A 48 -12.62 0.35 -23.43
CA ASP A 48 -12.32 1.55 -24.20
C ASP A 48 -12.33 2.79 -23.31
N ARG A 49 -13.32 2.90 -22.40
CA ARG A 49 -13.38 4.00 -21.42
C ARG A 49 -12.21 3.97 -20.43
N LEU A 50 -11.75 2.79 -20.02
CA LEU A 50 -10.56 2.68 -19.17
C LEU A 50 -9.31 3.18 -19.91
N ILE A 51 -9.12 2.77 -21.16
CA ILE A 51 -8.01 3.24 -22.01
C ILE A 51 -8.09 4.76 -22.21
N GLU A 52 -9.26 5.29 -22.52
CA GLU A 52 -9.49 6.73 -22.67
C GLU A 52 -9.12 7.48 -21.38
N ARG A 53 -9.59 7.01 -20.21
CA ARG A 53 -9.29 7.64 -18.93
C ARG A 53 -7.80 7.56 -18.56
N ARG A 54 -7.13 6.44 -18.86
CA ARG A 54 -5.67 6.30 -18.73
C ARG A 54 -4.94 7.34 -19.58
N ASN A 55 -5.39 7.56 -20.81
CA ASN A 55 -4.85 8.61 -21.68
C ASN A 55 -5.08 10.01 -21.12
N THR A 56 -6.27 10.31 -20.59
CA THR A 56 -6.55 11.62 -19.95
C THR A 56 -5.60 11.89 -18.78
N ILE A 57 -5.36 10.89 -17.91
CA ILE A 57 -4.40 11.04 -16.80
C ILE A 57 -2.98 11.26 -17.33
N LEU A 58 -2.57 10.52 -18.36
CA LEU A 58 -1.24 10.65 -18.98
C LEU A 58 -1.02 12.05 -19.59
N GLU A 59 -2.04 12.58 -20.28
CA GLU A 59 -2.00 13.91 -20.89
C GLU A 59 -1.90 15.00 -19.83
N HIS A 60 -2.72 14.92 -18.77
CA HIS A 60 -2.60 15.85 -17.63
C HIS A 60 -1.24 15.76 -16.95
N LEU A 61 -0.67 14.56 -16.82
CA LEU A 61 0.68 14.39 -16.29
C LEU A 61 1.71 15.13 -17.15
N TRP A 62 1.70 14.95 -18.47
CA TRP A 62 2.68 15.59 -19.35
C TRP A 62 2.50 17.10 -19.47
N ASN A 63 1.27 17.60 -19.36
CA ASN A 63 0.99 19.03 -19.32
C ASN A 63 1.43 19.69 -18.01
N GLY A 64 1.79 18.90 -16.99
CA GLY A 64 2.14 19.42 -15.68
C GLY A 64 0.92 19.85 -14.85
N ASP A 65 -0.27 19.35 -15.16
CA ASP A 65 -1.52 19.70 -14.45
C ASP A 65 -1.61 19.07 -13.05
N PHE A 66 -0.65 18.23 -12.70
CA PHE A 66 -0.55 17.56 -11.41
C PHE A 66 0.51 18.22 -10.55
N ASP A 67 0.05 18.86 -9.48
CA ASP A 67 0.91 19.30 -8.39
C ASP A 67 0.72 18.39 -7.18
N THR A 68 1.83 18.03 -6.55
CA THR A 68 1.85 17.41 -5.23
C THR A 68 2.74 18.26 -4.35
N GLN A 69 2.14 18.94 -3.36
CA GLN A 69 2.85 19.75 -2.36
C GLN A 69 3.80 20.81 -2.98
N GLY A 70 3.41 21.41 -4.11
CA GLY A 70 4.18 22.47 -4.79
C GLY A 70 5.25 21.98 -5.77
N GLN A 71 5.36 20.67 -6.00
CA GLN A 71 6.18 20.11 -7.08
C GLN A 71 5.29 19.54 -8.19
N THR A 72 5.65 19.88 -9.44
CA THR A 72 4.99 19.33 -10.61
C THR A 72 5.37 17.87 -10.79
N VAL A 73 4.39 16.98 -10.72
CA VAL A 73 4.55 15.52 -10.77
C VAL A 73 5.21 15.06 -12.08
N SER A 74 5.04 15.83 -13.16
CA SER A 74 5.66 15.57 -14.47
C SER A 74 7.20 15.50 -14.41
N SER A 75 7.82 16.27 -13.52
CA SER A 75 9.28 16.33 -13.36
C SER A 75 9.88 15.20 -12.53
N HIS A 76 9.02 14.36 -11.93
CA HIS A 76 9.48 13.24 -11.09
C HIS A 76 10.23 12.21 -11.93
N LYS A 77 11.39 11.74 -11.44
CA LYS A 77 12.27 10.77 -12.16
C LYS A 77 11.60 9.49 -12.64
N PHE A 78 10.52 9.07 -11.99
CA PHE A 78 9.75 7.88 -12.42
C PHE A 78 8.88 8.12 -13.65
N ASN A 79 8.65 9.38 -14.04
CA ASN A 79 7.84 9.74 -15.19
C ASN A 79 8.69 10.10 -16.42
N SER A 80 10.02 10.18 -16.30
CA SER A 80 10.91 10.66 -17.37
C SER A 80 10.96 9.75 -18.59
N GLU A 81 10.72 8.46 -18.42
CA GLU A 81 10.72 7.44 -19.50
C GLU A 81 9.31 6.96 -19.84
N LEU A 82 8.27 7.57 -19.26
CA LEU A 82 6.89 7.19 -19.52
C LEU A 82 6.51 7.59 -20.95
N VAL A 83 6.00 6.64 -21.73
CA VAL A 83 5.58 6.88 -23.12
C VAL A 83 4.18 6.35 -23.39
N LYS A 84 3.54 6.83 -24.46
CA LYS A 84 2.22 6.33 -24.90
C LYS A 84 2.39 4.96 -25.57
N GLY A 85 2.30 3.91 -24.77
CA GLY A 85 2.46 2.52 -25.18
C GLY A 85 1.15 1.74 -25.42
N PRO A 86 1.24 0.42 -25.65
CA PRO A 86 0.08 -0.46 -25.79
C PRO A 86 -0.90 -0.45 -24.61
N ASP A 87 -0.41 -0.15 -23.40
CA ASP A 87 -1.20 0.07 -22.18
C ASP A 87 -2.11 1.30 -22.24
N PHE A 88 -1.87 2.19 -23.21
CA PHE A 88 -2.67 3.37 -23.56
C PHE A 88 -3.35 3.23 -24.93
N GLY A 89 -3.40 2.02 -25.50
CA GLY A 89 -4.07 1.75 -26.78
C GLY A 89 -3.25 2.09 -28.02
N VAL A 90 -1.95 2.39 -27.89
CA VAL A 90 -1.07 2.76 -29.02
C VAL A 90 -0.05 1.66 -29.30
N ALA A 91 0.19 1.34 -30.58
CA ALA A 91 1.27 0.43 -30.95
C ALA A 91 2.63 1.14 -30.86
N SER A 92 3.32 1.01 -29.72
CA SER A 92 4.68 1.50 -29.50
C SER A 92 5.53 0.44 -28.80
N SER A 93 6.80 0.34 -29.17
CA SER A 93 7.78 -0.58 -28.58
C SER A 93 8.81 0.12 -27.69
N LEU A 94 8.62 1.41 -27.40
CA LEU A 94 9.56 2.21 -26.61
C LEU A 94 9.33 2.10 -25.10
N ALA A 95 8.14 1.67 -24.69
CA ALA A 95 7.77 1.54 -23.29
C ALA A 95 8.48 0.35 -22.63
N LEU A 96 8.85 0.49 -21.35
CA LEU A 96 9.41 -0.58 -20.53
C LEU A 96 8.40 -1.06 -19.48
N TYR A 97 8.13 -2.35 -19.48
CA TYR A 97 7.09 -2.97 -18.68
C TYR A 97 7.64 -3.95 -17.65
N LEU A 98 6.99 -3.96 -16.48
CA LEU A 98 7.07 -5.03 -15.49
C LEU A 98 5.64 -5.39 -15.08
N PRO A 99 5.37 -6.63 -14.67
CA PRO A 99 4.18 -6.97 -13.91
C PRO A 99 3.98 -6.01 -12.73
N ALA A 100 2.75 -5.59 -12.46
CA ALA A 100 2.44 -4.68 -11.36
C ALA A 100 3.00 -5.14 -10.00
N ILE A 101 2.92 -6.44 -9.71
CA ILE A 101 3.43 -7.05 -8.46
C ILE A 101 4.96 -6.97 -8.33
N GLU A 102 5.68 -6.96 -9.46
CA GLU A 102 7.13 -6.80 -9.50
C GLU A 102 7.51 -5.32 -9.44
N ARG A 103 6.75 -4.47 -10.13
CA ARG A 103 6.96 -3.02 -10.18
C ARG A 103 6.83 -2.37 -8.80
N TYR A 104 5.84 -2.77 -7.99
CA TYR A 104 5.57 -2.11 -6.72
C TYR A 104 6.47 -2.62 -5.58
N ASN A 105 7.13 -1.68 -4.86
CA ASN A 105 8.08 -2.01 -3.78
C ASN A 105 8.06 -1.01 -2.60
N GLY A 106 6.89 -0.54 -2.19
CA GLY A 106 6.72 0.27 -0.97
C GLY A 106 6.21 -0.53 0.20
N ARG A 107 5.78 0.16 1.27
CA ARG A 107 5.39 -0.39 2.58
C ARG A 107 4.64 -1.73 2.51
N PHE A 108 3.52 -1.78 1.79
CA PHE A 108 2.74 -3.00 1.57
C PHE A 108 3.54 -4.14 0.95
N TYR A 109 4.18 -3.88 -0.20
CA TYR A 109 4.88 -4.90 -0.99
C TYR A 109 6.20 -5.35 -0.35
N LYS A 110 6.83 -4.48 0.44
CA LYS A 110 8.00 -4.83 1.28
C LYS A 110 7.60 -5.76 2.41
N ALA A 111 6.52 -5.46 3.12
CA ALA A 111 5.99 -6.32 4.18
C ALA A 111 5.43 -7.64 3.64
N LEU A 112 4.82 -7.62 2.46
CA LEU A 112 4.41 -8.83 1.74
C LEU A 112 5.62 -9.75 1.44
N GLY A 113 6.77 -9.15 1.08
CA GLY A 113 8.01 -9.86 0.78
C GLY A 113 7.94 -10.71 -0.49
N ASN A 114 9.08 -11.29 -0.89
CA ASN A 114 9.15 -12.10 -2.12
C ASN A 114 8.28 -13.36 -2.05
N GLU A 115 8.20 -14.00 -0.88
CA GLU A 115 7.32 -15.17 -0.70
C GLU A 115 5.85 -14.77 -0.77
N GLY A 116 5.43 -13.69 -0.12
CA GLY A 116 4.05 -13.21 -0.23
C GLY A 116 3.69 -12.76 -1.66
N LYS A 117 4.62 -12.16 -2.41
CA LYS A 117 4.42 -11.86 -3.84
C LYS A 117 4.18 -13.14 -4.66
N LYS A 118 4.97 -14.21 -4.42
CA LYS A 118 4.77 -15.50 -5.08
C LYS A 118 3.42 -16.13 -4.70
N LYS A 119 3.05 -16.09 -3.40
CA LYS A 119 1.75 -16.56 -2.91
C LYS A 119 0.60 -15.79 -3.57
N LEU A 120 0.73 -14.47 -3.69
CA LEU A 120 -0.29 -13.60 -4.29
C LEU A 120 -0.55 -14.00 -5.74
N VAL A 121 0.50 -14.20 -6.53
CA VAL A 121 0.36 -14.63 -7.94
C VAL A 121 -0.21 -16.05 -8.06
N LYS A 122 0.02 -16.91 -7.07
CA LYS A 122 -0.50 -18.29 -7.04
C LYS A 122 -1.82 -18.43 -6.30
N SER A 123 -2.35 -17.35 -5.74
CA SER A 123 -3.54 -17.41 -4.90
C SER A 123 -4.76 -17.78 -5.74
N ARG A 124 -5.68 -18.54 -5.13
CA ARG A 124 -7.01 -18.75 -5.69
C ARG A 124 -7.88 -17.49 -5.59
N HIS A 125 -7.50 -16.54 -4.73
CA HIS A 125 -8.22 -15.30 -4.53
C HIS A 125 -7.92 -14.31 -5.64
N HIS A 126 -8.96 -13.57 -6.04
CA HIS A 126 -8.78 -12.47 -6.96
C HIS A 126 -8.13 -11.32 -6.20
N ILE A 127 -7.18 -10.67 -6.85
CA ILE A 127 -6.49 -9.46 -6.41
C ILE A 127 -6.62 -8.42 -7.51
N LEU A 128 -7.00 -7.21 -7.12
CA LEU A 128 -6.95 -6.01 -7.93
C LEU A 128 -6.14 -4.94 -7.20
N ILE A 129 -5.38 -4.15 -7.94
CA ILE A 129 -4.53 -3.10 -7.40
C ILE A 129 -5.05 -1.75 -7.92
N GLN A 130 -5.46 -0.86 -7.02
CA GLN A 130 -5.87 0.50 -7.37
C GLN A 130 -4.66 1.42 -7.54
N THR A 131 -4.64 2.20 -8.62
CA THR A 131 -3.45 2.94 -9.07
C THR A 131 -3.83 4.33 -9.59
N GLY A 132 -2.94 5.31 -9.43
CA GLY A 132 -3.19 6.67 -9.92
C GLY A 132 -3.10 6.83 -11.45
N LEU A 133 -2.21 6.13 -12.13
CA LEU A 133 -2.08 6.23 -13.60
C LEU A 133 -3.03 5.28 -14.36
N TYR A 134 -3.21 4.06 -13.85
CA TYR A 134 -3.92 2.99 -14.55
C TYR A 134 -5.35 2.74 -14.04
N GLY A 135 -5.74 3.38 -12.93
CA GLY A 135 -7.04 3.20 -12.29
C GLY A 135 -7.08 1.91 -11.47
N ILE A 136 -7.28 0.78 -12.13
CA ILE A 136 -7.18 -0.57 -11.55
C ILE A 136 -6.39 -1.48 -12.49
N VAL A 137 -5.57 -2.36 -11.92
CA VAL A 137 -4.78 -3.37 -12.64
C VAL A 137 -4.80 -4.73 -11.95
N LYS A 138 -4.55 -5.80 -12.72
CA LYS A 138 -4.25 -7.13 -12.17
C LYS A 138 -2.77 -7.22 -11.72
N PRO A 139 -2.39 -8.15 -10.81
CA PRO A 139 -1.02 -8.30 -10.34
C PRO A 139 0.02 -8.54 -11.45
N LEU A 140 -0.36 -9.29 -12.49
CA LEU A 140 0.50 -9.58 -13.64
C LEU A 140 0.32 -8.62 -14.83
N GLU A 141 -0.56 -7.62 -14.71
CA GLU A 141 -0.70 -6.61 -15.77
C GLU A 141 0.62 -5.86 -15.94
N SER A 142 1.11 -5.82 -17.17
CA SER A 142 2.31 -5.07 -17.54
C SER A 142 2.08 -3.57 -17.36
N ILE A 143 2.89 -2.92 -16.52
CA ILE A 143 2.82 -1.47 -16.30
C ILE A 143 4.19 -0.82 -16.45
N GLN A 144 4.17 0.43 -16.92
CA GLN A 144 5.37 1.26 -16.99
C GLN A 144 5.77 1.78 -15.61
N LEU A 145 6.99 2.27 -15.50
CA LEU A 145 7.40 3.05 -14.34
C LEU A 145 6.67 4.41 -14.37
N TYR A 146 6.10 4.82 -13.24
CA TYR A 146 5.40 6.11 -13.12
C TYR A 146 5.35 6.57 -11.66
N SER A 147 5.06 7.85 -11.44
CA SER A 147 4.63 8.42 -10.16
C SER A 147 3.43 9.31 -10.39
N VAL A 148 2.25 8.83 -10.02
CA VAL A 148 0.97 9.56 -10.08
C VAL A 148 0.21 9.17 -8.82
N PRO A 149 0.26 9.99 -7.74
CA PRO A 149 -0.47 9.70 -6.53
C PRO A 149 -1.96 10.05 -6.68
N ILE A 150 -2.82 9.29 -6.01
CA ILE A 150 -4.21 9.71 -5.76
C ILE A 150 -4.21 10.39 -4.41
N GLU A 151 -4.39 11.70 -4.39
CA GLU A 151 -4.51 12.51 -3.18
C GLU A 151 -5.93 13.11 -3.09
N HIS A 152 -6.37 13.44 -1.88
CA HIS A 152 -7.68 14.05 -1.67
C HIS A 152 -7.87 15.31 -2.50
N ASP A 153 -9.00 15.39 -3.20
CA ASP A 153 -9.40 16.51 -4.07
C ASP A 153 -8.42 16.83 -5.22
N SER A 154 -7.43 15.97 -5.46
CA SER A 154 -6.53 16.09 -6.60
C SER A 154 -7.28 15.92 -7.92
N LEU A 155 -6.72 16.49 -9.00
CA LEU A 155 -7.23 16.29 -10.36
C LEU A 155 -7.23 14.80 -10.73
N VAL A 156 -6.25 14.03 -10.27
CA VAL A 156 -6.19 12.56 -10.44
C VAL A 156 -7.41 11.89 -9.81
N GLN A 157 -7.71 12.18 -8.55
CA GLN A 157 -8.86 11.60 -7.86
C GLN A 157 -10.19 11.99 -8.51
N LYS A 158 -10.38 13.27 -8.81
CA LYS A 158 -11.57 13.79 -9.50
C LYS A 158 -11.75 13.14 -10.87
N THR A 159 -10.65 13.01 -11.61
CA THR A 159 -10.64 12.34 -12.91
C THR A 159 -11.06 10.89 -12.76
N TRP A 160 -10.58 10.12 -11.78
CA TRP A 160 -11.05 8.73 -11.60
C TRP A 160 -12.51 8.61 -11.11
N ARG A 161 -12.99 9.56 -10.30
CA ARG A 161 -14.39 9.61 -9.82
C ARG A 161 -15.40 9.95 -10.91
N LYS A 162 -14.98 10.61 -11.99
CA LYS A 162 -15.87 11.06 -13.06
C LYS A 162 -16.61 9.87 -13.70
N ASN A 163 -17.94 9.91 -13.64
CA ASN A 163 -18.87 8.92 -14.18
C ASN A 163 -18.66 7.50 -13.59
N ASP A 164 -18.25 7.40 -12.33
CA ASP A 164 -18.12 6.15 -11.56
C ASP A 164 -17.32 5.03 -12.26
N LEU A 165 -16.38 5.35 -13.15
CA LEU A 165 -15.77 4.36 -14.03
C LEU A 165 -15.06 3.23 -13.26
N ILE A 166 -14.34 3.55 -12.19
CA ILE A 166 -13.68 2.52 -11.36
C ILE A 166 -14.72 1.62 -10.68
N THR A 167 -15.81 2.20 -10.18
CA THR A 167 -16.93 1.45 -9.59
C THR A 167 -17.54 0.49 -10.61
N GLU A 168 -17.77 0.95 -11.84
CA GLU A 168 -18.31 0.13 -12.94
C GLU A 168 -17.39 -1.03 -13.30
N ILE A 169 -16.08 -0.77 -13.40
CA ILE A 169 -15.05 -1.79 -13.63
C ILE A 169 -15.08 -2.88 -12.55
N ILE A 170 -15.12 -2.49 -11.26
CA ILE A 170 -15.18 -3.45 -10.16
C ILE A 170 -16.49 -4.25 -10.22
N MET A 171 -17.63 -3.59 -10.45
CA MET A 171 -18.92 -4.28 -10.55
C MET A 171 -18.96 -5.30 -11.69
N GLU A 172 -18.41 -4.95 -12.84
CA GLU A 172 -18.31 -5.85 -13.99
C GLU A 172 -17.40 -7.04 -13.68
N TYR A 173 -16.24 -6.78 -13.09
CA TYR A 173 -15.31 -7.83 -12.66
C TYR A 173 -15.94 -8.78 -11.63
N VAL A 174 -16.63 -8.24 -10.63
CA VAL A 174 -17.33 -9.00 -9.58
C VAL A 174 -18.40 -9.90 -10.17
N LYS A 175 -19.24 -9.39 -11.08
CA LYS A 175 -20.30 -10.18 -11.72
C LYS A 175 -19.74 -11.29 -12.59
N ARG A 176 -18.73 -10.98 -13.41
CA ARG A 176 -18.07 -11.94 -14.30
C ARG A 176 -17.46 -13.11 -13.54
N ASN A 177 -16.79 -12.81 -12.42
CA ASN A 177 -16.08 -13.81 -11.62
C ASN A 177 -16.90 -14.36 -10.44
N GLN A 178 -18.18 -13.99 -10.34
CA GLN A 178 -19.10 -14.44 -9.28
C GLN A 178 -18.55 -14.21 -7.87
N ILE A 179 -17.90 -13.07 -7.67
CA ILE A 179 -17.32 -12.69 -6.38
C ILE A 179 -18.43 -12.47 -5.35
N GLU A 180 -18.32 -13.13 -4.21
CA GLU A 180 -19.26 -13.04 -3.08
C GLU A 180 -18.74 -12.13 -1.96
N ILE A 181 -17.41 -12.02 -1.80
CA ILE A 181 -16.79 -11.22 -0.74
C ILE A 181 -15.66 -10.36 -1.31
N ILE A 182 -15.67 -9.07 -0.95
CA ILE A 182 -14.65 -8.10 -1.30
C ILE A 182 -13.97 -7.60 -0.01
N PHE A 183 -12.65 -7.71 0.06
CA PHE A 183 -11.84 -7.11 1.10
C PHE A 183 -11.09 -5.89 0.57
N ASP A 184 -11.38 -4.72 1.14
CA ASP A 184 -10.71 -3.46 0.84
C ASP A 184 -9.55 -3.20 1.81
N PHE A 185 -8.33 -3.39 1.30
CA PHE A 185 -7.05 -3.10 1.96
C PHE A 185 -6.36 -1.85 1.39
N THR A 186 -7.09 -0.95 0.72
CA THR A 186 -6.51 0.30 0.18
C THR A 186 -5.99 1.24 1.28
N SER A 187 -6.52 1.09 2.50
CA SER A 187 -6.19 1.84 3.72
C SER A 187 -6.54 3.33 3.72
N ARG A 188 -6.25 4.04 2.63
CA ARG A 188 -6.33 5.49 2.58
C ARG A 188 -7.68 5.96 2.07
N LYS A 189 -8.21 7.00 2.71
CA LYS A 189 -9.49 7.60 2.35
C LYS A 189 -9.54 8.08 0.89
N ASP A 190 -8.49 8.70 0.40
CA ASP A 190 -8.42 9.22 -0.97
C ASP A 190 -8.52 8.14 -2.05
N TYR A 191 -8.02 6.92 -1.79
CA TYR A 191 -8.24 5.77 -2.66
C TYR A 191 -9.66 5.23 -2.52
N ARG A 192 -10.16 5.07 -1.29
CA ARG A 192 -11.53 4.58 -1.02
C ARG A 192 -12.60 5.45 -1.65
N ASP A 193 -12.43 6.76 -1.62
CA ASP A 193 -13.39 7.75 -2.14
C ASP A 193 -13.50 7.75 -3.68
N VAL A 194 -12.58 7.08 -4.39
CA VAL A 194 -12.70 6.87 -5.84
C VAL A 194 -13.80 5.86 -6.19
N ILE A 195 -14.17 5.01 -5.23
CA ILE A 195 -15.07 3.88 -5.43
C ILE A 195 -16.38 4.14 -4.68
N ASP A 196 -17.51 3.98 -5.37
CA ASP A 196 -18.81 3.95 -4.73
C ASP A 196 -19.12 2.53 -4.23
N TRP A 197 -18.67 2.26 -3.01
CA TRP A 197 -18.86 0.97 -2.34
C TRP A 197 -20.34 0.63 -2.08
N ARG A 198 -21.20 1.63 -1.88
CA ARG A 198 -22.64 1.41 -1.69
C ARG A 198 -23.26 0.89 -2.98
N LYS A 199 -22.90 1.48 -4.12
CA LYS A 199 -23.34 1.05 -5.45
C LYS A 199 -22.85 -0.37 -5.78
N ILE A 200 -21.60 -0.72 -5.42
CA ILE A 200 -21.08 -2.09 -5.57
C ILE A 200 -21.92 -3.08 -4.77
N ALA A 201 -22.08 -2.85 -3.46
CA ALA A 201 -22.83 -3.76 -2.59
C ALA A 201 -24.28 -3.95 -3.06
N ALA A 202 -24.96 -2.86 -3.43
CA ALA A 202 -26.34 -2.91 -3.92
C ALA A 202 -26.48 -3.64 -5.27
N SER A 203 -25.53 -3.46 -6.18
CA SER A 203 -25.65 -3.95 -7.56
C SER A 203 -25.09 -5.35 -7.80
N THR A 204 -24.29 -5.86 -6.86
CA THR A 204 -23.62 -7.17 -6.98
C THR A 204 -24.02 -8.16 -5.89
N GLN A 205 -24.62 -7.67 -4.79
CA GLN A 205 -24.91 -8.46 -3.58
C GLN A 205 -23.66 -9.01 -2.87
N ALA A 206 -22.45 -8.64 -3.31
CA ALA A 206 -21.21 -9.03 -2.65
C ALA A 206 -21.12 -8.37 -1.26
N LYS A 207 -20.63 -9.12 -0.27
CA LYS A 207 -20.27 -8.58 1.04
C LYS A 207 -18.99 -7.77 0.89
N VAL A 208 -18.98 -6.53 1.38
CA VAL A 208 -17.78 -5.68 1.37
C VAL A 208 -17.27 -5.51 2.78
N PHE A 209 -15.99 -5.84 2.98
CA PHE A 209 -15.25 -5.62 4.22
C PHE A 209 -14.16 -4.58 3.99
N HIS A 210 -14.32 -3.42 4.61
CA HIS A 210 -13.28 -2.42 4.74
C HIS A 210 -12.35 -2.81 5.88
N CYS A 211 -11.08 -2.99 5.56
CA CYS A 211 -10.08 -3.47 6.50
C CYS A 211 -9.35 -2.28 7.14
N PHE A 212 -9.21 -2.30 8.46
CA PHE A 212 -8.53 -1.25 9.22
C PHE A 212 -7.49 -1.90 10.14
N SER A 213 -6.28 -1.35 10.20
CA SER A 213 -5.33 -1.78 11.22
C SER A 213 -5.74 -1.18 12.57
N THR A 214 -5.64 -1.97 13.63
CA THR A 214 -5.84 -1.49 15.01
C THR A 214 -4.63 -0.73 15.55
N LEU A 215 -3.51 -0.76 14.83
CA LEU A 215 -2.22 -0.19 15.25
C LEU A 215 -1.83 1.07 14.49
N ALA A 216 -2.29 1.24 13.25
CA ALA A 216 -1.94 2.37 12.40
C ALA A 216 -3.07 2.76 11.43
N ALA A 217 -2.95 3.94 10.81
CA ALA A 217 -3.90 4.43 9.81
C ALA A 217 -3.19 4.95 8.56
N GLY A 218 -3.94 5.01 7.45
CA GLY A 218 -3.45 5.52 6.17
C GLY A 218 -2.20 4.77 5.70
N ALA A 219 -1.23 5.51 5.16
CA ALA A 219 -0.02 4.94 4.58
C ALA A 219 0.77 4.05 5.56
N ASP A 220 0.73 4.30 6.86
CA ASP A 220 1.47 3.52 7.87
C ASP A 220 0.86 2.14 8.12
N SER A 221 -0.45 1.98 7.90
CA SER A 221 -1.11 0.67 8.05
C SER A 221 -0.77 -0.31 6.91
N LEU A 222 -0.23 0.17 5.79
CA LEU A 222 0.06 -0.63 4.60
C LEU A 222 1.05 -1.77 4.90
N SER A 223 2.02 -1.55 5.78
CA SER A 223 2.95 -2.61 6.20
C SER A 223 2.23 -3.75 6.92
N PHE A 224 1.28 -3.43 7.82
CA PHE A 224 0.48 -4.44 8.52
C PHE A 224 -0.40 -5.23 7.55
N PHE A 225 -0.95 -4.58 6.53
CA PHE A 225 -1.75 -5.27 5.52
C PHE A 225 -0.91 -6.22 4.66
N GLY A 226 0.29 -5.81 4.26
CA GLY A 226 1.20 -6.67 3.50
C GLY A 226 1.57 -7.94 4.27
N ASP A 227 1.93 -7.79 5.55
CA ASP A 227 2.24 -8.93 6.43
C ASP A 227 1.01 -9.83 6.66
N PHE A 228 -0.15 -9.23 6.98
CA PHE A 228 -1.39 -9.95 7.22
C PHE A 228 -1.83 -10.78 6.01
N LEU A 229 -1.73 -10.23 4.79
CA LEU A 229 -2.04 -10.98 3.58
C LEU A 229 -1.10 -12.18 3.38
N ASN A 230 0.20 -11.98 3.56
CA ASN A 230 1.20 -13.04 3.41
C ASN A 230 0.98 -14.20 4.38
N ARG A 231 0.65 -13.86 5.63
CA ARG A 231 0.52 -14.83 6.72
C ARG A 231 -0.80 -15.55 6.75
N TYR A 232 -1.89 -14.88 6.37
CA TYR A 232 -3.24 -15.38 6.64
C TYR A 232 -4.13 -15.42 5.39
N MET A 233 -4.25 -14.32 4.64
CA MET A 233 -5.31 -14.22 3.62
C MET A 233 -5.01 -15.00 2.33
N LEU A 234 -3.78 -14.98 1.83
CA LEU A 234 -3.50 -15.46 0.47
C LEU A 234 -3.67 -16.97 0.29
N GLU A 235 -3.63 -17.71 1.39
CA GLU A 235 -3.75 -19.18 1.43
C GLU A 235 -4.99 -19.66 2.20
N ALA A 236 -5.81 -18.73 2.72
CA ALA A 236 -7.04 -19.08 3.42
C ALA A 236 -8.03 -19.82 2.49
N SER A 237 -8.88 -20.65 3.10
CA SER A 237 -10.00 -21.24 2.37
C SER A 237 -11.12 -20.23 2.18
N GLU A 238 -11.98 -20.45 1.18
CA GLU A 238 -13.18 -19.60 1.01
C GLU A 238 -14.10 -19.73 2.21
N GLU A 239 -14.22 -20.95 2.76
CA GLU A 239 -15.04 -21.23 3.93
C GLU A 239 -14.58 -20.45 5.15
N ASP A 240 -13.27 -20.33 5.38
CA ASP A 240 -12.73 -19.57 6.51
C ASP A 240 -13.00 -18.07 6.35
N LEU A 241 -12.81 -17.53 5.15
CA LEU A 241 -13.08 -16.12 4.87
C LEU A 241 -14.58 -15.79 4.87
N GLN A 242 -15.45 -16.73 4.51
CA GLN A 242 -16.90 -16.58 4.57
C GLN A 242 -17.45 -16.51 6.00
N ARG A 243 -16.74 -17.08 6.97
CA ARG A 243 -17.10 -17.05 8.40
C ARG A 243 -16.72 -15.75 9.10
N LEU A 244 -15.98 -14.85 8.44
CA LEU A 244 -15.67 -13.54 9.01
C LEU A 244 -16.95 -12.73 9.17
N GLU A 245 -17.16 -12.24 10.39
CA GLU A 245 -18.29 -11.38 10.72
C GLU A 245 -17.85 -9.90 10.74
N PRO A 246 -18.74 -8.96 10.41
CA PRO A 246 -18.45 -7.54 10.52
C PRO A 246 -18.12 -7.12 11.95
N ASP A 247 -17.29 -6.08 12.04
CA ASP A 247 -16.79 -5.48 13.28
C ASP A 247 -16.07 -6.50 14.18
N THR A 248 -15.47 -7.53 13.58
CA THR A 248 -14.54 -8.45 14.24
C THR A 248 -13.09 -8.09 13.94
N GLU A 249 -12.22 -8.27 14.94
CA GLU A 249 -10.78 -8.13 14.80
C GLU A 249 -10.13 -9.51 14.69
N PHE A 250 -9.19 -9.65 13.76
CA PHE A 250 -8.33 -10.82 13.65
C PHE A 250 -6.91 -10.35 13.33
N GLU A 251 -5.96 -10.73 14.19
CA GLU A 251 -4.52 -10.42 14.05
C GLU A 251 -4.24 -8.92 13.80
N GLY A 252 -4.89 -8.05 14.57
CA GLY A 252 -4.68 -6.60 14.47
C GLY A 252 -5.39 -5.93 13.28
N ILE A 253 -6.24 -6.67 12.55
CA ILE A 253 -7.06 -6.15 11.45
C ILE A 253 -8.53 -6.22 11.83
N LEU A 254 -9.19 -5.07 11.85
CA LEU A 254 -10.63 -4.95 12.02
C LEU A 254 -11.32 -4.97 10.65
N PHE A 255 -12.33 -5.83 10.49
CA PHE A 255 -13.15 -5.96 9.28
C PHE A 255 -14.47 -5.23 9.48
N ARG A 256 -14.81 -4.24 8.66
CA ARG A 256 -16.05 -3.47 8.82
C ARG A 256 -16.89 -3.44 7.54
N LYS A 257 -18.21 -3.35 7.68
CA LYS A 257 -19.13 -3.17 6.54
C LYS A 257 -19.19 -1.74 6.00
N ILE A 258 -18.65 -0.78 6.73
CA ILE A 258 -18.70 0.64 6.39
C ILE A 258 -17.28 1.20 6.23
N PRO A 259 -17.05 2.12 5.28
CA PRO A 259 -15.72 2.64 4.96
C PRO A 259 -15.19 3.67 5.96
N GLU A 260 -16.01 4.11 6.92
CA GLU A 260 -15.61 5.05 7.95
C GLU A 260 -14.73 4.38 9.02
N THR A 261 -13.67 5.07 9.46
CA THR A 261 -12.83 4.60 10.57
C THR A 261 -13.56 4.79 11.91
N LEU A 262 -13.44 3.84 12.84
CA LEU A 262 -13.96 4.01 14.21
C LEU A 262 -13.23 5.13 14.94
N THR A 263 -13.93 5.81 15.86
CA THR A 263 -13.34 6.87 16.69
C THR A 263 -12.26 6.36 17.64
N THR A 264 -12.29 5.07 17.98
CA THR A 264 -11.32 4.39 18.84
C THR A 264 -10.05 3.96 18.11
N LEU A 265 -10.06 3.96 16.78
CA LEU A 265 -8.92 3.54 15.97
C LEU A 265 -8.00 4.72 15.65
N PRO A 266 -6.73 4.44 15.29
CA PRO A 266 -5.85 5.44 14.71
C PRO A 266 -6.52 6.15 13.53
N LYS A 267 -6.31 7.46 13.41
CA LYS A 267 -6.86 8.26 12.32
C LYS A 267 -5.76 8.67 11.35
N GLU A 268 -6.12 8.76 10.08
CA GLU A 268 -5.27 9.39 9.08
C GLU A 268 -4.99 10.85 9.52
N PRO A 269 -3.76 11.34 9.38
CA PRO A 269 -3.47 12.76 9.58
C PRO A 269 -4.39 13.58 8.67
N THR A 270 -5.07 14.59 9.21
CA THR A 270 -5.88 15.50 8.39
C THR A 270 -4.96 16.30 7.47
N HIS A 271 -5.36 16.55 6.22
CA HIS A 271 -4.52 17.25 5.23
C HIS A 271 -4.01 18.63 5.70
N HIS A 272 -4.68 19.28 6.65
CA HIS A 272 -4.19 20.53 7.26
C HIS A 272 -2.92 20.36 8.10
N ALA A 273 -2.70 19.18 8.71
CA ALA A 273 -1.49 18.89 9.48
C ALA A 273 -0.27 18.54 8.60
N ILE A 274 -0.48 18.28 7.30
CA ILE A 274 0.59 17.95 6.36
C ILE A 274 1.31 19.22 5.89
N ASN A 275 0.63 20.37 5.87
CA ASN A 275 1.22 21.66 5.47
C ASN A 275 2.21 22.25 6.50
N ASP A 276 2.19 21.76 7.75
CA ASP A 276 3.07 22.21 8.83
C ASP A 276 4.25 21.27 9.10
N LEU A 277 4.37 20.17 8.35
CA LEU A 277 5.52 19.28 8.44
C LEU A 277 6.50 19.64 7.33
N PRO A 278 7.76 20.01 7.66
CA PRO A 278 8.76 20.27 6.65
C PRO A 278 8.91 19.03 5.78
N ILE A 279 9.06 19.29 4.48
CA ILE A 279 9.49 18.33 3.45
C ILE A 279 10.63 17.51 4.05
N VAL A 280 10.36 16.25 4.36
CA VAL A 280 11.42 15.25 4.52
C VAL A 280 11.43 14.49 3.21
N GLU A 281 12.08 15.10 2.22
CA GLU A 281 12.82 14.33 1.23
C GLU A 281 13.62 13.29 2.03
N GLU A 282 13.47 12.01 1.68
CA GLU A 282 14.28 10.90 2.22
C GLU A 282 13.96 10.43 3.65
N TRP A 283 12.90 9.61 3.82
CA TRP A 283 12.89 8.62 4.91
C TRP A 283 13.74 7.44 4.51
N ASP A 284 15.03 7.64 4.72
CA ASP A 284 16.07 6.88 4.10
C ASP A 284 16.43 5.60 4.87
N TRP A 285 15.96 5.49 6.11
CA TRP A 285 16.21 4.36 6.99
C TRP A 285 14.96 3.51 7.21
N TYR A 286 15.10 2.20 7.07
CA TYR A 286 14.06 1.20 7.31
C TYR A 286 14.00 0.82 8.78
N ILE A 287 12.81 0.68 9.35
CA ILE A 287 12.65 0.23 10.72
C ILE A 287 12.17 -1.22 10.73
N GLU A 288 12.90 -2.07 11.45
CA GLU A 288 12.53 -3.42 11.83
C GLU A 288 12.30 -3.47 13.34
N TYR A 289 11.39 -4.34 13.78
CA TYR A 289 11.00 -4.47 15.18
C TYR A 289 11.19 -5.90 15.64
N ASP A 290 11.86 -6.09 16.77
CA ASP A 290 11.93 -7.39 17.42
C ASP A 290 10.60 -7.72 18.12
N ALA A 291 10.32 -9.01 18.30
CA ALA A 291 9.15 -9.49 19.04
C ALA A 291 9.10 -8.97 20.48
N ASN A 292 10.26 -8.77 21.11
CA ASN A 292 10.36 -8.21 22.46
C ASN A 292 9.83 -6.77 22.50
N PHE A 293 10.18 -5.93 21.53
CA PHE A 293 9.63 -4.59 21.42
C PHE A 293 8.10 -4.59 21.37
N PHE A 294 7.49 -5.43 20.53
CA PHE A 294 6.02 -5.47 20.45
C PHE A 294 5.37 -5.89 21.77
N ARG A 295 5.93 -6.89 22.45
CA ARG A 295 5.45 -7.32 23.78
C ARG A 295 5.55 -6.17 24.79
N ASP A 296 6.69 -5.51 24.86
CA ASP A 296 6.92 -4.44 25.83
C ASP A 296 6.06 -3.20 25.51
N PHE A 297 5.95 -2.86 24.22
CA PHE A 297 5.11 -1.77 23.73
C PHE A 297 3.63 -2.02 24.00
N HIS A 298 3.16 -3.27 23.84
CA HIS A 298 1.79 -3.64 24.17
C HIS A 298 1.47 -3.43 25.65
N ASN A 299 2.42 -3.76 26.53
CA ASN A 299 2.32 -3.67 27.99
C ASN A 299 2.41 -2.24 28.56
N LEU A 300 2.64 -1.22 27.72
CA LEU A 300 2.60 0.18 28.16
C LEU A 300 1.18 0.58 28.59
N GLY A 301 1.09 1.26 29.72
CA GLY A 301 -0.17 1.48 30.45
C GLY A 301 -1.10 2.53 29.84
N GLY A 302 -0.65 3.33 28.87
CA GLY A 302 -1.48 4.37 28.26
C GLY A 302 -1.12 4.77 26.83
N THR A 303 -2.11 5.33 26.12
CA THR A 303 -2.00 5.84 24.74
C THR A 303 -0.98 6.97 24.62
N THR A 304 -0.82 7.80 25.65
CA THR A 304 0.19 8.87 25.71
C THR A 304 1.61 8.33 25.70
N GLU A 305 1.88 7.25 26.44
CA GLU A 305 3.20 6.63 26.50
C GLU A 305 3.56 5.98 25.16
N LYS A 306 2.62 5.20 24.60
CA LYS A 306 2.75 4.60 23.26
C LYS A 306 3.00 5.66 22.19
N SER A 307 2.25 6.76 22.21
CA SER A 307 2.42 7.89 21.28
C SER A 307 3.79 8.54 21.40
N LYS A 308 4.32 8.71 22.62
CA LYS A 308 5.67 9.26 22.82
C LYS A 308 6.74 8.34 22.25
N ILE A 309 6.61 7.03 22.46
CA ILE A 309 7.55 6.02 21.95
C ILE A 309 7.56 6.03 20.41
N LEU A 310 6.39 6.06 19.76
CA LEU A 310 6.30 6.15 18.30
C LEU A 310 6.93 7.44 17.76
N LYS A 311 6.73 8.58 18.43
CA LYS A 311 7.40 9.85 18.06
C LYS A 311 8.93 9.75 18.16
N ASP A 312 9.45 9.06 19.18
CA ASP A 312 10.89 8.84 19.31
C ASP A 312 11.45 7.91 18.24
N ILE A 313 10.70 6.88 17.85
CA ILE A 313 11.06 5.96 16.76
C ILE A 313 11.14 6.73 15.43
N ILE A 314 10.14 7.57 15.16
CA ILE A 314 10.14 8.48 14.00
C ILE A 314 11.38 9.37 13.99
N GLU A 315 11.77 9.92 15.14
CA GLU A 315 12.93 10.80 15.22
C GLU A 315 14.26 10.04 15.05
N ILE A 316 14.36 8.83 15.61
CA ILE A 316 15.49 7.91 15.34
C ILE A 316 15.56 7.58 13.85
N GLN A 317 14.44 7.39 13.17
CA GLN A 317 14.42 7.08 11.74
C GLN A 317 15.06 8.18 10.89
N LYS A 318 14.91 9.44 11.32
CA LYS A 318 15.51 10.58 10.62
C LYS A 318 17.01 10.67 10.89
N HIS A 319 17.42 10.41 12.13
CA HIS A 319 18.78 10.63 12.60
C HIS A 319 19.21 9.54 13.59
N PRO A 320 19.48 8.31 13.12
CA PRO A 320 19.72 7.18 14.02
C PRO A 320 21.02 7.31 14.82
N ASP A 321 21.99 8.06 14.27
CA ASP A 321 23.33 8.30 14.80
C ASP A 321 23.48 9.63 15.55
N THR A 322 22.46 10.50 15.56
CA THR A 322 22.55 11.81 16.20
C THR A 322 22.32 11.74 17.71
N GLN A 323 23.33 12.19 18.47
CA GLN A 323 23.27 12.34 19.92
C GLN A 323 22.39 13.53 20.34
N ILE A 324 21.15 13.23 20.74
CA ILE A 324 20.23 14.21 21.31
C ILE A 324 20.26 14.08 22.84
N GLY A 325 21.08 14.93 23.48
CA GLY A 325 21.23 15.03 24.93
C GLY A 325 22.06 13.94 25.61
N ASP A 326 21.95 13.84 26.94
CA ASP A 326 22.71 12.97 27.86
C ASP A 326 22.49 11.44 27.71
N ILE A 327 21.99 11.02 26.55
CA ILE A 327 21.03 9.91 26.48
C ILE A 327 21.48 8.78 25.54
N GLN A 328 22.31 9.05 24.54
CA GLN A 328 22.95 8.02 23.73
C GLN A 328 24.36 7.75 24.28
N LYS A 329 24.55 6.58 24.91
CA LYS A 329 25.89 6.04 25.19
C LYS A 329 25.97 4.65 24.58
N PRO A 330 27.05 4.29 23.88
CA PRO A 330 27.32 2.89 23.61
C PRO A 330 27.38 2.17 24.96
N TYR A 331 26.59 1.09 25.10
CA TYR A 331 26.49 0.35 26.37
C TYR A 331 27.86 -0.20 26.78
N SER A 332 28.29 0.05 28.02
CA SER A 332 29.43 -0.63 28.61
C SER A 332 29.00 -2.02 29.08
N ALA A 333 29.67 -3.04 28.53
CA ALA A 333 29.82 -4.40 29.04
C ALA A 333 28.99 -5.56 28.46
N ASN A 334 27.81 -5.43 27.83
CA ASN A 334 27.13 -6.62 27.22
C ASN A 334 26.22 -6.38 25.98
N LEU A 335 26.13 -5.15 25.46
CA LEU A 335 25.28 -4.80 24.29
C LEU A 335 26.07 -3.95 23.27
N LYS A 336 27.26 -4.42 22.91
CA LYS A 336 28.14 -3.75 21.93
C LYS A 336 27.39 -3.61 20.60
N GLY A 337 27.31 -2.38 20.07
CA GLY A 337 26.60 -2.07 18.81
C GLY A 337 25.13 -1.63 18.98
N LYS A 338 24.59 -1.57 20.20
CA LYS A 338 23.25 -1.04 20.46
C LYS A 338 23.28 0.36 21.08
N TRP A 339 22.26 1.13 20.71
CA TRP A 339 21.96 2.48 21.15
C TRP A 339 20.75 2.49 22.06
N ARG A 340 20.68 3.51 22.92
CA ARG A 340 19.56 3.70 23.85
C ARG A 340 19.05 5.12 23.76
N ARG A 341 17.74 5.29 23.67
CA ARG A 341 17.07 6.59 23.71
C ARG A 341 16.14 6.64 24.92
N ARG A 342 16.20 7.75 25.66
CA ARG A 342 15.27 8.06 26.74
C ARG A 342 14.00 8.64 26.15
N SER A 343 12.95 7.83 26.15
CA SER A 343 11.66 8.25 25.64
C SER A 343 10.77 8.86 26.71
N LEU A 344 10.77 8.26 27.90
CA LEU A 344 10.06 8.73 29.09
C LEU A 344 11.00 8.70 30.30
N LYS A 345 10.57 9.27 31.44
CA LYS A 345 11.41 9.33 32.65
C LYS A 345 11.95 7.94 33.05
N SER A 346 11.10 6.92 33.02
CA SER A 346 11.39 5.53 33.38
C SER A 346 11.62 4.59 32.20
N ILE A 347 11.26 4.94 30.96
CA ILE A 347 11.34 4.03 29.79
C ILE A 347 12.50 4.42 28.88
N ARG A 348 13.22 3.42 28.38
CA ARG A 348 14.26 3.57 27.37
C ARG A 348 13.98 2.65 26.19
N LEU A 349 14.10 3.21 24.99
CA LEU A 349 14.05 2.49 23.72
C LEU A 349 15.45 2.01 23.38
N VAL A 350 15.61 0.72 23.11
CA VAL A 350 16.88 0.12 22.71
C VAL A 350 16.82 -0.22 21.23
N TYR A 351 17.82 0.21 20.47
CA TYR A 351 17.87 -0.02 19.02
C TYR A 351 19.30 -0.21 18.53
N SER A 352 19.46 -0.72 17.32
CA SER A 352 20.72 -0.67 16.56
C SER A 352 20.41 -0.19 15.15
N PHE A 353 21.45 0.11 14.38
CA PHE A 353 21.29 0.48 12.99
C PHE A 353 22.50 0.08 12.16
N ASP A 354 22.27 -0.14 10.88
CA ASP A 354 23.25 -0.51 9.88
C ASP A 354 23.23 0.51 8.74
N HIS A 355 24.33 1.25 8.57
CA HIS A 355 24.48 2.26 7.55
C HIS A 355 24.47 1.68 6.12
N GLU A 356 24.98 0.47 5.92
CA GLU A 356 25.07 -0.13 4.58
C GLU A 356 23.69 -0.50 4.06
N SER A 357 22.90 -1.19 4.88
CA SER A 357 21.52 -1.56 4.52
C SER A 357 20.48 -0.47 4.82
N ARG A 358 20.91 0.62 5.46
CA ARG A 358 20.06 1.70 5.97
C ARG A 358 18.91 1.16 6.82
N ARG A 359 19.20 0.23 7.73
CA ARG A 359 18.21 -0.40 8.60
C ARG A 359 18.40 0.03 10.04
N ILE A 360 17.30 0.13 10.77
CA ILE A 360 17.22 0.41 12.20
C ILE A 360 16.43 -0.75 12.81
N PHE A 361 17.02 -1.42 13.79
CA PHE A 361 16.39 -2.52 14.50
C PHE A 361 15.97 -2.02 15.89
N ILE A 362 14.68 -1.98 16.14
CA ILE A 362 14.11 -1.65 17.45
C ILE A 362 13.97 -2.94 18.25
N HIS A 363 14.78 -3.09 19.30
CA HIS A 363 14.91 -4.35 20.03
C HIS A 363 13.87 -4.51 21.14
N GLU A 364 13.77 -3.51 22.02
CA GLU A 364 12.98 -3.64 23.26
C GLU A 364 12.73 -2.27 23.93
N LEU A 365 11.82 -2.27 24.90
CA LEU A 365 11.63 -1.17 25.84
C LEU A 365 12.10 -1.59 27.23
N THR A 366 13.15 -0.96 27.73
CA THR A 366 13.64 -1.25 29.09
C THR A 366 13.12 -0.22 30.07
N HIS A 367 12.63 -0.70 31.21
CA HIS A 367 12.33 0.13 32.38
C HIS A 367 13.61 0.35 33.19
N LYS A 368 13.76 1.56 33.73
CA LYS A 368 14.90 1.96 34.54
C LYS A 368 14.76 1.57 35.99
#